data_AF-A0A959RNR8-F1
#
_entry.id   AF-A0A959RNR8-F1
#
_cell.length_a   1.000
_cell.length_b   1.000
_cell.length_c   1.000
_cell.angle_alpha   90.00
_cell.angle_beta   90.00
_cell.angle_gamma   90.00
#
_symmetry.space_group_name_H-M   'P 1'
#
loop_
_entity.id
_entity.type
_entity.pdbx_description
1 polymer ?
#
loop_
_entity_poly.entity_id
_entity_poly.type
_entity_poly.pdbx_seq_one_letter_code
_entity_poly.pdbx_strand_id
1 'polypeptide(L)'
;GHEFEKAGVAAVNWVQGAAQTIYKWGDETFNGKKVPSPKAGSSPSMIPYFVTRYVVTITGIKVIKIPTTNLGLTTIKPDGDELEIFGSVTIIPKGRMWTNRNSNKFGFNKRQGDHLVIRNGSTKSVNISKYFYCNDNNRSSTGMYIYTHLYDDDGQNIFTAAFVQNEEMRRNVYISLAGIAPGQTKTGYITAYNRAGDHGVAVYYRVKALPKISYAQMLSAINSKNSRSLESLIRQGGNPFSANLMQTAIRNNDIACINVLGKYGVIISSQNMSTAIKYAPGMLGTLINLGGIPGRNELLAAVQSGNGNLINFILSKGVQPDAAIIYDAIKRKDKNTVKILVQRGILLGTKELTEAIKQNDVELINIVMNSGAVPSQAMLIQAIQTKQFTIAGALANRITPEHAALQEAANVNNSSLFKFLTSKGAVLTNNIPINKAIDNNNAEILQTGLSSGGNATEA
;
A
#
# COMPACT_ATOMS: atom_id res chain seq x y z
N GLY A 1 28.51 21.45 -13.42
CA GLY A 1 28.14 20.92 -12.09
C GLY A 1 26.81 21.48 -11.63
N HIS A 2 26.78 22.77 -11.28
CA HIS A 2 25.64 23.41 -10.62
C HIS A 2 24.32 23.42 -11.43
N GLU A 3 24.38 23.46 -12.76
CA GLU A 3 23.18 23.43 -13.62
C GLU A 3 22.54 22.04 -13.75
N PHE A 4 23.34 20.97 -13.73
CA PHE A 4 22.84 19.59 -13.75
C PHE A 4 22.12 19.24 -12.45
N GLU A 5 22.59 19.77 -11.32
CA GLU A 5 21.96 19.61 -10.01
C GLU A 5 20.59 20.30 -9.94
N LYS A 6 20.48 21.52 -10.51
CA LYS A 6 19.20 22.25 -10.60
C LYS A 6 18.20 21.54 -11.50
N ALA A 7 18.65 20.97 -12.62
CA ALA A 7 17.81 20.19 -13.52
C ALA A 7 17.29 18.90 -12.85
N GLY A 8 18.13 18.22 -12.07
CA GLY A 8 17.75 17.03 -11.30
C GLY A 8 16.67 17.32 -10.25
N VAL A 9 16.84 18.39 -9.47
CA VAL A 9 15.86 18.81 -8.45
C VAL A 9 14.53 19.22 -9.09
N ALA A 10 14.57 19.93 -10.23
CA ALA A 10 13.37 20.33 -10.96
C ALA A 10 12.58 19.11 -11.50
N ALA A 11 13.27 18.10 -12.02
CA ALA A 11 12.65 16.87 -12.48
C ALA A 11 11.99 16.07 -11.34
N VAL A 12 12.66 15.97 -10.18
CA VAL A 12 12.10 15.32 -8.98
C VAL A 12 10.85 16.04 -8.50
N ASN A 13 10.88 17.37 -8.43
CA ASN A 13 9.73 18.17 -8.01
C ASN A 13 8.55 18.07 -8.99
N TRP A 14 8.82 18.00 -10.30
CA TRP A 14 7.79 17.81 -11.32
C TRP A 14 7.12 16.42 -11.21
N VAL A 15 7.92 15.35 -11.03
CA VAL A 15 7.40 14.00 -10.81
C VAL A 15 6.60 13.91 -9.51
N GLN A 16 7.06 14.54 -8.43
CA GLN A 16 6.32 14.61 -7.18
C GLN A 16 5.00 15.38 -7.33
N GLY A 17 4.99 16.50 -8.06
CA GLY A 17 3.77 17.28 -8.33
C GLY A 17 2.76 16.53 -9.21
N ALA A 18 3.24 15.82 -10.23
CA ALA A 18 2.40 14.96 -11.06
C ALA A 18 1.82 13.79 -10.25
N ALA A 19 2.65 13.16 -9.40
CA ALA A 19 2.21 12.10 -8.49
C ALA A 19 1.17 12.61 -7.48
N GLN A 20 1.36 13.81 -6.91
CA GLN A 20 0.37 14.45 -6.02
C GLN A 20 -0.93 14.80 -6.74
N THR A 21 -0.86 15.20 -8.01
CA THR A 21 -2.07 15.51 -8.81
C THR A 21 -2.84 14.24 -9.15
N ILE A 22 -2.14 13.18 -9.56
CA ILE A 22 -2.73 11.84 -9.77
C ILE A 22 -3.29 11.31 -8.44
N TYR A 23 -2.58 11.51 -7.33
CA TYR A 23 -3.03 11.14 -5.99
C TYR A 23 -4.27 11.91 -5.60
N LYS A 24 -4.35 13.22 -5.85
CA LYS A 24 -5.53 14.05 -5.57
C LYS A 24 -6.71 13.63 -6.45
N TRP A 25 -6.49 13.35 -7.72
CA TRP A 25 -7.56 12.89 -8.62
C TRP A 25 -8.05 11.49 -8.22
N GLY A 26 -7.11 10.64 -7.80
CA GLY A 26 -7.38 9.37 -7.15
C GLY A 26 -8.17 9.56 -5.86
N ASP A 27 -7.73 10.37 -4.94
CA ASP A 27 -8.39 10.69 -3.67
C ASP A 27 -9.80 11.24 -3.89
N GLU A 28 -9.99 12.15 -4.85
CA GLU A 28 -11.31 12.71 -5.15
C GLU A 28 -12.27 11.69 -5.80
N THR A 29 -11.74 10.79 -6.63
CA THR A 29 -12.52 9.75 -7.31
C THR A 29 -12.76 8.53 -6.42
N PHE A 30 -11.74 8.13 -5.65
CA PHE A 30 -11.70 6.94 -4.82
C PHE A 30 -12.23 7.20 -3.42
N ASN A 31 -12.02 8.37 -2.79
CA ASN A 31 -12.58 8.77 -1.48
C ASN A 31 -13.92 9.52 -1.59
N GLY A 32 -14.60 9.42 -2.73
CA GLY A 32 -16.05 9.58 -2.79
C GLY A 32 -16.53 11.01 -2.98
N LYS A 33 -15.68 11.94 -3.43
CA LYS A 33 -16.12 13.28 -3.82
C LYS A 33 -16.87 13.28 -5.16
N LYS A 34 -16.57 12.36 -6.08
CA LYS A 34 -17.35 12.14 -7.31
C LYS A 34 -17.35 10.64 -7.71
N VAL A 35 -18.47 9.94 -7.50
CA VAL A 35 -18.65 8.60 -8.07
C VAL A 35 -18.76 8.74 -9.60
N PRO A 36 -18.11 7.87 -10.41
CA PRO A 36 -18.26 7.89 -11.85
C PRO A 36 -19.73 7.86 -12.24
N SER A 37 -20.17 8.76 -13.13
CA SER A 37 -21.54 8.78 -13.64
C SER A 37 -21.68 7.67 -14.71
N PRO A 38 -22.42 6.58 -14.46
CA PRO A 38 -22.67 5.58 -15.49
C PRO A 38 -23.59 6.13 -16.59
N LYS A 39 -23.48 5.56 -17.80
CA LYS A 39 -24.50 5.74 -18.85
C LYS A 39 -25.81 5.06 -18.41
N ALA A 40 -26.96 5.55 -18.88
CA ALA A 40 -28.27 4.99 -18.57
C ALA A 40 -28.27 3.45 -18.73
N GLY A 41 -28.70 2.72 -17.70
CA GLY A 41 -28.78 1.26 -17.72
C GLY A 41 -27.47 0.48 -17.51
N SER A 42 -26.30 1.15 -17.49
CA SER A 42 -25.01 0.48 -17.24
C SER A 42 -24.58 0.57 -15.76
N SER A 43 -23.87 -0.44 -15.25
CA SER A 43 -23.16 -0.29 -13.97
C SER A 43 -22.03 0.73 -14.15
N PRO A 44 -21.68 1.52 -13.11
CA PRO A 44 -20.50 2.38 -13.18
C PRO A 44 -19.27 1.54 -13.51
N SER A 45 -18.37 2.10 -14.31
CA SER A 45 -17.11 1.46 -14.71
C SER A 45 -16.19 1.17 -13.52
N MET A 46 -16.49 1.79 -12.37
CA MET A 46 -15.87 1.53 -11.09
C MET A 46 -16.81 1.84 -9.92
N ILE A 47 -16.83 0.95 -8.94
CA ILE A 47 -17.51 1.11 -7.65
C ILE A 47 -16.44 1.32 -6.57
N PRO A 48 -16.45 2.43 -5.82
CA PRO A 48 -15.54 2.61 -4.68
C PRO A 48 -15.76 1.54 -3.60
N TYR A 49 -14.71 1.08 -2.92
CA TYR A 49 -14.79 -0.06 -2.00
C TYR A 49 -15.62 0.18 -0.72
N PHE A 50 -15.83 1.44 -0.33
CA PHE A 50 -16.73 1.85 0.76
C PHE A 50 -18.16 2.14 0.30
N VAL A 51 -18.51 1.78 -0.94
CA VAL A 51 -19.87 1.90 -1.46
C VAL A 51 -20.53 0.53 -1.45
N THR A 52 -21.68 0.44 -0.79
CA THR A 52 -22.56 -0.72 -0.90
C THR A 52 -23.56 -0.49 -2.03
N ARG A 53 -23.70 -1.51 -2.89
CA ARG A 53 -24.66 -1.53 -3.99
C ARG A 53 -25.96 -2.21 -3.53
N TYR A 54 -27.09 -1.56 -3.77
CA TYR A 54 -28.43 -2.06 -3.47
C TYR A 54 -29.19 -2.30 -4.76
N VAL A 55 -29.95 -3.38 -4.82
CA VAL A 55 -30.91 -3.68 -5.89
C VAL A 55 -32.30 -3.61 -5.31
N VAL A 56 -33.12 -2.73 -5.86
CA VAL A 56 -34.52 -2.58 -5.46
C VAL A 56 -35.37 -3.13 -6.59
N THR A 57 -36.12 -4.17 -6.30
CA THR A 57 -37.04 -4.82 -7.23
C THR A 57 -38.47 -4.52 -6.82
N ILE A 58 -39.29 -3.98 -7.72
CA ILE A 58 -40.75 -4.04 -7.58
C ILE A 58 -41.17 -5.42 -8.07
N THR A 59 -41.53 -6.31 -7.16
CA THR A 59 -41.71 -7.74 -7.46
C THR A 59 -43.10 -8.02 -8.03
N GLY A 60 -44.12 -7.30 -7.56
CA GLY A 60 -45.48 -7.46 -8.04
C GLY A 60 -46.42 -6.41 -7.48
N ILE A 61 -47.59 -6.34 -8.10
CA ILE A 61 -48.69 -5.47 -7.70
C ILE A 61 -49.91 -6.38 -7.50
N LYS A 62 -50.61 -6.22 -6.37
CA LYS A 62 -51.79 -7.01 -6.00
C LYS A 62 -52.98 -6.10 -5.82
N VAL A 63 -54.12 -6.52 -6.35
CA VAL A 63 -55.39 -5.89 -6.05
C VAL A 63 -55.90 -6.49 -4.74
N ILE A 64 -56.03 -5.66 -3.72
CA ILE A 64 -56.49 -6.06 -2.38
C ILE A 64 -58.01 -6.12 -2.36
N LYS A 65 -58.65 -5.12 -2.97
CA LYS A 65 -60.09 -4.94 -2.98
C LYS A 65 -60.50 -4.16 -4.23
N ILE A 66 -61.49 -4.68 -4.95
CA ILE A 66 -62.29 -3.98 -5.95
C ILE A 66 -63.66 -3.72 -5.28
N PRO A 67 -64.27 -2.53 -5.40
CA PRO A 67 -65.59 -2.29 -4.83
C PRO A 67 -66.63 -3.16 -5.50
N THR A 68 -67.57 -3.64 -4.70
CA THR A 68 -68.77 -4.32 -5.17
C THR A 68 -69.98 -3.40 -5.23
N THR A 69 -69.81 -2.11 -4.93
CA THR A 69 -70.92 -1.14 -4.85
C THR A 69 -71.35 -0.68 -6.24
N ASN A 70 -72.44 -1.28 -6.74
CA ASN A 70 -73.25 -0.75 -7.83
C ASN A 70 -73.66 0.70 -7.51
N LEU A 71 -73.03 1.68 -8.14
CA LEU A 71 -73.33 3.11 -7.97
C LEU A 71 -74.68 3.57 -8.55
N GLY A 72 -75.63 2.64 -8.80
CA GLY A 72 -76.97 2.97 -9.29
C GLY A 72 -77.03 3.62 -10.68
N LEU A 73 -75.90 3.79 -11.36
CA LEU A 73 -75.81 4.30 -12.72
C LEU A 73 -75.75 3.12 -13.69
N THR A 74 -76.80 2.99 -14.49
CA THR A 74 -77.04 1.95 -15.49
C THR A 74 -76.07 2.05 -16.67
N THR A 75 -74.82 1.63 -16.47
CA THR A 75 -73.99 0.90 -17.46
C THR A 75 -72.69 0.50 -16.76
N ILE A 76 -72.80 -0.51 -15.91
CA ILE A 76 -71.68 -1.15 -15.22
C ILE A 76 -71.14 -2.22 -16.17
N LYS A 77 -69.81 -2.26 -16.37
CA LYS A 77 -69.16 -3.41 -17.00
C LYS A 77 -69.63 -4.68 -16.28
N PRO A 78 -70.22 -5.66 -16.97
CA PRO A 78 -70.58 -6.92 -16.33
C PRO A 78 -69.31 -7.64 -15.88
N ASP A 79 -69.23 -7.96 -14.60
CA ASP A 79 -68.53 -9.12 -14.04
C ASP A 79 -67.08 -9.36 -14.48
N GLY A 80 -66.27 -8.30 -14.50
CA GLY A 80 -64.83 -8.46 -14.51
C GLY A 80 -64.30 -8.42 -13.08
N ASP A 81 -63.86 -9.56 -12.53
CA ASP A 81 -63.03 -9.60 -11.32
C ASP A 81 -61.66 -8.93 -11.52
N GLU A 82 -61.46 -8.13 -12.57
CA GLU A 82 -60.18 -7.63 -13.08
C GLU A 82 -60.11 -6.10 -13.01
N LEU A 83 -59.01 -5.59 -12.45
CA LEU A 83 -58.68 -4.18 -12.35
C LEU A 83 -57.53 -3.85 -13.30
N GLU A 84 -57.69 -2.85 -14.17
CA GLU A 84 -56.58 -2.33 -14.96
C GLU A 84 -55.88 -1.21 -14.19
N ILE A 85 -54.58 -1.39 -13.89
CA ILE A 85 -53.82 -0.43 -13.09
C ILE A 85 -53.00 0.51 -13.97
N PHE A 86 -53.18 1.82 -13.73
CA PHE A 86 -52.52 2.91 -14.42
C PHE A 86 -51.56 3.65 -13.51
N GLY A 87 -50.68 4.47 -14.10
CA GLY A 87 -49.78 5.35 -13.36
C GLY A 87 -48.36 4.81 -13.23
N SER A 88 -47.72 5.06 -12.09
CA SER A 88 -46.32 4.72 -11.87
C SER A 88 -45.97 4.36 -10.43
N VAL A 89 -44.99 3.47 -10.29
CA VAL A 89 -44.26 3.25 -9.04
C VAL A 89 -42.89 3.86 -9.22
N THR A 90 -42.55 4.88 -8.42
CA THR A 90 -41.28 5.60 -8.53
C THR A 90 -40.42 5.36 -7.30
N ILE A 91 -39.14 5.07 -7.50
CA ILE A 91 -38.17 4.90 -6.40
C ILE A 91 -37.25 6.12 -6.38
N ILE A 92 -37.30 6.88 -5.29
CA ILE A 92 -36.55 8.13 -5.13
C ILE A 92 -35.49 7.95 -4.03
N PRO A 93 -34.20 8.18 -4.32
CA PRO A 93 -33.16 8.17 -3.30
C PRO A 93 -33.36 9.30 -2.29
N LYS A 94 -33.11 9.03 -1.00
CA LYS A 94 -33.06 10.04 0.08
C LYS A 94 -31.65 10.09 0.67
N GLY A 95 -31.16 11.29 1.00
CA GLY A 95 -29.86 11.48 1.64
C GLY A 95 -28.72 11.33 0.63
N ARG A 96 -27.59 10.76 1.06
CA ARG A 96 -26.38 10.58 0.24
C ARG A 96 -26.41 9.25 -0.53
N MET A 97 -27.53 8.96 -1.19
CA MET A 97 -27.67 7.82 -2.10
C MET A 97 -27.63 8.26 -3.56
N TRP A 98 -26.99 7.46 -4.39
CA TRP A 98 -26.89 7.70 -5.82
C TRP A 98 -27.60 6.61 -6.61
N THR A 99 -28.06 6.99 -7.80
CA THR A 99 -28.57 6.08 -8.84
C THR A 99 -27.71 6.22 -10.07
N ASN A 100 -27.82 5.27 -11.00
CA ASN A 100 -27.21 5.46 -12.32
C ASN A 100 -27.81 6.73 -12.96
N ARG A 101 -26.98 7.69 -13.36
CA ARG A 101 -27.42 8.95 -13.99
C ARG A 101 -28.24 8.59 -15.24
N ASN A 102 -29.41 9.18 -15.40
CA ASN A 102 -30.40 8.85 -16.46
C ASN A 102 -31.09 7.49 -16.33
N SER A 103 -30.89 6.74 -15.23
CA SER A 103 -31.78 5.60 -14.96
C SER A 103 -33.17 6.12 -14.67
N ASN A 104 -34.15 5.59 -15.40
CA ASN A 104 -35.53 5.90 -15.16
C ASN A 104 -35.89 5.55 -13.70
N LYS A 105 -36.42 6.53 -12.95
CA LYS A 105 -36.85 6.37 -11.55
C LYS A 105 -38.10 5.48 -11.43
N PHE A 106 -38.79 5.19 -12.53
CA PHE A 106 -39.95 4.31 -12.56
C PHE A 106 -39.53 2.84 -12.35
N GLY A 107 -40.00 2.26 -11.26
CA GLY A 107 -40.11 0.81 -11.04
C GLY A 107 -41.33 0.19 -11.72
N PHE A 108 -42.29 1.00 -12.19
CA PHE A 108 -43.37 0.63 -13.11
C PHE A 108 -43.91 1.91 -13.76
N ASN A 109 -44.26 1.88 -15.05
CA ASN A 109 -44.98 2.95 -15.75
C ASN A 109 -45.74 2.36 -16.94
N LYS A 110 -47.05 2.61 -17.02
CA LYS A 110 -47.91 2.11 -18.10
C LYS A 110 -47.39 2.50 -19.50
N ARG A 111 -46.81 3.69 -19.67
CA ARG A 111 -46.30 4.16 -20.97
C ARG A 111 -45.13 3.32 -21.51
N GLN A 112 -44.57 2.39 -20.73
CA GLN A 112 -43.39 1.60 -21.08
C GLN A 112 -43.63 0.10 -21.16
N GLY A 113 -44.88 -0.39 -21.04
CA GLY A 113 -45.17 -1.83 -21.09
C GLY A 113 -46.65 -2.16 -21.26
N ASP A 114 -46.96 -3.46 -21.25
CA ASP A 114 -48.31 -4.00 -21.45
C ASP A 114 -49.29 -3.55 -20.34
N HIS A 115 -50.57 -3.56 -20.69
CA HIS A 115 -51.69 -3.28 -19.77
C HIS A 115 -51.58 -4.17 -18.51
N LEU A 116 -51.56 -3.54 -17.34
CA LEU A 116 -51.46 -4.26 -16.07
C LEU A 116 -52.86 -4.59 -15.54
N VAL A 117 -53.49 -5.60 -16.12
CA VAL A 117 -54.79 -6.12 -15.69
C VAL A 117 -54.58 -7.19 -14.61
N ILE A 118 -55.22 -7.03 -13.46
CA ILE A 118 -55.02 -7.89 -12.28
C ILE A 118 -56.36 -8.26 -11.66
N ARG A 119 -56.59 -9.56 -11.43
CA ARG A 119 -57.78 -10.02 -10.71
C ARG A 119 -57.82 -9.57 -9.25
N ASN A 120 -59.02 -9.36 -8.70
CA ASN A 120 -59.24 -9.12 -7.28
C ASN A 120 -58.60 -10.25 -6.46
N GLY A 121 -57.88 -9.86 -5.40
CA GLY A 121 -57.10 -10.79 -4.58
C GLY A 121 -55.86 -11.42 -5.27
N SER A 122 -55.63 -11.17 -6.57
CA SER A 122 -54.52 -11.72 -7.33
C SER A 122 -53.34 -10.75 -7.42
N THR A 123 -52.14 -11.29 -7.63
CA THR A 123 -50.90 -10.52 -7.78
C THR A 123 -50.35 -10.70 -9.19
N LYS A 124 -50.08 -9.60 -9.91
CA LYS A 124 -49.34 -9.63 -11.16
C LYS A 124 -47.88 -9.29 -10.89
N SER A 125 -46.97 -10.12 -11.39
CA SER A 125 -45.55 -9.89 -11.23
C SER A 125 -45.05 -8.77 -12.14
N VAL A 126 -44.19 -7.91 -11.61
CA VAL A 126 -43.59 -6.78 -12.35
C VAL A 126 -42.08 -7.03 -12.56
N ASN A 127 -41.36 -7.47 -11.52
CA ASN A 127 -39.94 -7.82 -11.53
C ASN A 127 -38.95 -6.77 -12.06
N ILE A 128 -39.31 -5.48 -12.03
CA ILE A 128 -38.41 -4.41 -12.48
C ILE A 128 -37.43 -4.06 -11.36
N SER A 129 -36.14 -4.10 -11.67
CA SER A 129 -35.05 -3.82 -10.72
C SER A 129 -34.30 -2.53 -11.03
N LYS A 130 -33.84 -1.85 -9.98
CA LYS A 130 -33.04 -0.62 -10.03
C LYS A 130 -31.85 -0.72 -9.09
N TYR A 131 -30.72 -0.14 -9.51
CA TYR A 131 -29.48 -0.14 -8.75
C TYR A 131 -29.28 1.20 -8.06
N PHE A 132 -28.93 1.12 -6.78
CA PHE A 132 -28.62 2.25 -5.92
C PHE A 132 -27.28 2.04 -5.24
N TYR A 133 -26.61 3.13 -4.90
CA TYR A 133 -25.28 3.13 -4.33
C TYR A 133 -25.29 4.04 -3.10
N CYS A 134 -24.80 3.52 -1.98
CA CYS A 134 -24.69 4.28 -0.74
C CYS A 134 -23.28 4.12 -0.18
N ASN A 135 -22.67 5.24 0.23
CA ASN A 135 -21.45 5.19 1.02
C ASN A 135 -21.78 4.58 2.39
N ASP A 136 -20.96 3.63 2.84
CA ASP A 136 -21.20 2.88 4.07
C ASP A 136 -21.32 3.77 5.30
N ASN A 137 -20.57 4.87 5.35
CA ASN A 137 -20.56 5.81 6.46
C ASN A 137 -21.88 6.61 6.57
N ASN A 138 -22.71 6.62 5.53
CA ASN A 138 -23.98 7.35 5.52
C ASN A 138 -25.20 6.41 5.63
N ARG A 139 -25.03 5.10 5.85
CA ARG A 139 -26.14 4.13 5.82
C ARG A 139 -27.24 4.42 6.85
N SER A 140 -26.89 4.97 8.01
CA SER A 140 -27.86 5.29 9.07
C SER A 140 -28.80 6.44 8.72
N SER A 141 -28.35 7.39 7.89
CA SER A 141 -29.10 8.58 7.48
C SER A 141 -29.61 8.51 6.03
N THR A 142 -29.38 7.37 5.36
CA THR A 142 -29.69 7.18 3.94
C THR A 142 -30.79 6.14 3.76
N GLY A 143 -31.62 6.35 2.75
CA GLY A 143 -32.74 5.48 2.45
C GLY A 143 -33.31 5.76 1.07
N MET A 144 -34.48 5.21 0.83
CA MET A 144 -35.24 5.47 -0.38
C MET A 144 -36.72 5.58 -0.05
N TYR A 145 -37.40 6.39 -0.84
CA TYR A 145 -38.84 6.41 -0.86
C TYR A 145 -39.33 5.62 -2.07
N ILE A 146 -40.34 4.78 -1.86
CA ILE A 146 -41.14 4.25 -2.95
C ILE A 146 -42.44 5.04 -2.93
N TYR A 147 -42.69 5.75 -4.02
CA TYR A 147 -43.89 6.53 -4.28
C TYR A 147 -44.79 5.75 -5.22
N THR A 148 -46.05 5.57 -4.86
CA THR A 148 -47.07 5.02 -5.74
C THR A 148 -47.99 6.15 -6.18
N HIS A 149 -48.10 6.36 -7.49
CA HIS A 149 -49.14 7.18 -8.11
C HIS A 149 -49.90 6.25 -9.05
N LEU A 150 -50.87 5.52 -8.50
CA LEU A 150 -51.65 4.56 -9.25
C LEU A 150 -53.08 5.07 -9.41
N TYR A 151 -53.65 4.79 -10.56
CA TYR A 151 -55.04 5.09 -10.90
C TYR A 151 -55.70 3.80 -11.34
N ASP A 152 -56.98 3.67 -11.02
CA ASP A 152 -57.85 2.71 -11.68
C ASP A 152 -58.35 3.34 -12.99
N ASP A 153 -58.46 2.56 -14.06
CA ASP A 153 -59.25 2.96 -15.23
C ASP A 153 -60.45 2.04 -15.26
N ASP A 154 -61.56 2.59 -14.79
CA ASP A 154 -62.87 1.99 -14.94
C ASP A 154 -63.29 1.86 -16.43
N GLY A 155 -62.56 2.51 -17.34
CA GLY A 155 -62.83 2.55 -18.77
C GLY A 155 -63.88 3.57 -19.16
N GLN A 156 -64.23 4.52 -18.27
CA GLN A 156 -65.25 5.53 -18.50
C GLN A 156 -64.63 6.90 -18.81
N ASN A 157 -64.33 7.11 -20.11
CA ASN A 157 -64.04 8.38 -20.82
C ASN A 157 -62.62 8.56 -21.34
N ILE A 158 -62.43 8.18 -22.60
CA ILE A 158 -61.15 8.37 -23.30
C ILE A 158 -61.08 9.75 -24.00
N PHE A 159 -62.14 10.58 -24.06
CA PHE A 159 -62.09 11.77 -24.97
C PHE A 159 -62.75 13.09 -24.55
N THR A 160 -63.09 13.34 -23.29
CA THR A 160 -63.49 14.71 -22.86
C THR A 160 -62.64 15.22 -21.72
N ALA A 161 -61.93 16.32 -21.98
CA ALA A 161 -60.93 16.98 -21.15
C ALA A 161 -61.45 17.62 -19.85
N ALA A 162 -62.33 16.94 -19.12
CA ALA A 162 -62.61 17.25 -17.73
C ALA A 162 -61.88 16.22 -16.87
N PHE A 163 -61.09 16.69 -15.90
CA PHE A 163 -60.44 15.91 -14.85
C PHE A 163 -61.51 15.22 -13.97
N VAL A 164 -62.20 14.23 -14.52
CA VAL A 164 -63.10 13.35 -13.77
C VAL A 164 -62.23 12.60 -12.75
N GLN A 165 -62.80 12.46 -11.57
CA GLN A 165 -62.18 12.13 -10.30
C GLN A 165 -61.57 10.72 -10.27
N ASN A 166 -60.50 10.46 -11.05
CA ASN A 166 -59.72 9.24 -10.88
C ASN A 166 -59.19 9.24 -9.44
N GLU A 167 -59.71 8.33 -8.62
CA GLU A 167 -59.36 8.33 -7.21
C GLU A 167 -57.89 7.97 -7.03
N GLU A 168 -57.13 8.98 -6.62
CA GLU A 168 -55.70 8.91 -6.57
C GLU A 168 -55.21 8.06 -5.39
N MET A 169 -54.56 6.93 -5.69
CA MET A 169 -53.97 6.06 -4.68
C MET A 169 -52.53 6.46 -4.39
N ARG A 170 -52.33 7.43 -3.48
CA ARG A 170 -51.00 7.92 -3.05
C ARG A 170 -50.57 7.35 -1.71
N ARG A 171 -49.42 6.67 -1.68
CA ARG A 171 -48.70 6.38 -0.44
C ARG A 171 -47.20 6.34 -0.67
N ASN A 172 -46.46 6.76 0.35
CA ASN A 172 -45.00 6.77 0.34
C ASN A 172 -44.50 5.90 1.48
N VAL A 173 -43.58 4.98 1.19
CA VAL A 173 -42.86 4.24 2.24
C VAL A 173 -41.40 4.59 2.19
N TYR A 174 -40.86 4.97 3.35
CA TYR A 174 -39.44 5.14 3.55
C TYR A 174 -38.81 3.81 3.92
N ILE A 175 -37.81 3.39 3.14
CA ILE A 175 -36.99 2.23 3.42
C ILE A 175 -35.63 2.73 3.90
N SER A 176 -35.40 2.61 5.21
CA SER A 176 -34.08 2.84 5.81
C SER A 176 -33.10 1.74 5.41
N LEU A 177 -31.87 2.12 5.06
CA LEU A 177 -30.78 1.19 4.75
C LEU A 177 -29.99 0.73 5.99
N ALA A 178 -30.22 1.35 7.14
CA ALA A 178 -29.50 1.05 8.38
C ALA A 178 -29.57 -0.44 8.76
N GLY A 179 -30.71 -1.08 8.49
CA GLY A 179 -30.97 -2.49 8.80
C GLY A 179 -30.75 -3.49 7.66
N ILE A 180 -30.12 -3.10 6.54
CA ILE A 180 -29.89 -3.99 5.39
C ILE A 180 -28.39 -4.10 5.12
N ALA A 181 -27.70 -5.02 5.80
CA ALA A 181 -26.26 -5.23 5.65
C ALA A 181 -25.91 -5.88 4.29
N PRO A 182 -24.67 -5.73 3.77
CA PRO A 182 -24.24 -6.41 2.55
C PRO A 182 -24.54 -7.90 2.56
N GLY A 183 -25.13 -8.41 1.48
CA GLY A 183 -25.60 -9.80 1.35
C GLY A 183 -27.04 -10.03 1.83
N GLN A 184 -27.62 -9.12 2.62
CA GLN A 184 -28.99 -9.26 3.13
C GLN A 184 -30.04 -8.78 2.13
N THR A 185 -31.25 -9.31 2.31
CA THR A 185 -32.44 -8.94 1.55
C THR A 185 -33.55 -8.54 2.51
N LYS A 186 -34.20 -7.40 2.24
CA LYS A 186 -35.41 -6.96 2.92
C LYS A 186 -36.57 -6.97 1.92
N THR A 187 -37.67 -7.61 2.28
CA THR A 187 -38.92 -7.57 1.52
C THR A 187 -39.95 -6.72 2.26
N GLY A 188 -40.95 -6.23 1.54
CA GLY A 188 -42.06 -5.50 2.11
C GLY A 188 -43.11 -5.18 1.06
N TYR A 189 -44.14 -4.47 1.47
CA TYR A 189 -45.19 -4.00 0.57
C TYR A 189 -45.76 -2.67 1.04
N ILE A 190 -46.43 -1.97 0.12
CA ILE A 190 -47.09 -0.69 0.35
C ILE A 190 -48.52 -0.85 -0.08
N THR A 191 -49.47 -0.62 0.80
CA THR A 191 -50.89 -0.58 0.43
C THR A 191 -51.30 0.86 0.17
N ALA A 192 -51.82 1.14 -1.02
CA ALA A 192 -52.44 2.41 -1.34
C ALA A 192 -53.95 2.15 -1.50
N TYR A 193 -54.75 3.00 -0.87
CA TYR A 193 -56.19 2.98 -0.99
C TYR A 193 -56.64 4.27 -1.64
N ASN A 194 -57.78 4.21 -2.29
CA ASN A 194 -58.46 5.39 -2.79
C ASN A 194 -59.10 6.17 -1.62
N ARG A 195 -59.77 7.29 -1.89
CA ARG A 195 -60.28 8.19 -0.85
C ARG A 195 -61.43 7.55 -0.07
N ALA A 196 -62.25 6.75 -0.74
CA ALA A 196 -63.35 6.01 -0.12
C ALA A 196 -62.88 4.75 0.65
N GLY A 197 -61.64 4.31 0.46
CA GLY A 197 -61.07 3.11 1.11
C GLY A 197 -61.63 1.77 0.60
N ASP A 198 -62.38 1.79 -0.50
CA ASP A 198 -63.01 0.62 -1.12
C ASP A 198 -62.17 0.01 -2.25
N HIS A 199 -61.25 0.76 -2.86
CA HIS A 199 -60.20 0.24 -3.74
C HIS A 199 -58.87 0.18 -3.00
N GLY A 200 -58.16 -0.94 -3.12
CA GLY A 200 -56.86 -1.09 -2.50
C GLY A 200 -55.89 -1.83 -3.40
N VAL A 201 -54.68 -1.29 -3.56
CA VAL A 201 -53.58 -1.92 -4.27
C VAL A 201 -52.39 -2.10 -3.34
N ALA A 202 -51.79 -3.28 -3.31
CA ALA A 202 -50.53 -3.55 -2.63
C ALA A 202 -49.38 -3.63 -3.64
N VAL A 203 -48.35 -2.81 -3.48
CA VAL A 203 -47.11 -2.87 -4.26
C VAL A 203 -46.05 -3.59 -3.44
N TYR A 204 -45.64 -4.77 -3.88
CA TYR A 204 -44.60 -5.57 -3.25
C TYR A 204 -43.21 -5.17 -3.75
N TYR A 205 -42.25 -5.11 -2.83
CA TYR A 205 -40.87 -4.77 -3.15
C TYR A 205 -39.86 -5.67 -2.43
N ARG A 206 -38.67 -5.73 -3.00
CA ARG A 206 -37.49 -6.39 -2.44
C ARG A 206 -36.28 -5.47 -2.57
N VAL A 207 -35.57 -5.22 -1.47
CA VAL A 207 -34.31 -4.49 -1.43
C VAL A 207 -33.20 -5.45 -1.04
N LYS A 208 -32.26 -5.72 -1.96
CA LYS A 208 -31.10 -6.58 -1.74
C LYS A 208 -29.83 -5.75 -1.69
N ALA A 209 -29.10 -5.78 -0.58
CA ALA A 209 -27.74 -5.26 -0.53
C ALA A 209 -26.81 -6.33 -1.12
N LEU A 210 -26.09 -6.00 -2.19
CA LEU A 210 -25.19 -6.96 -2.82
C LEU A 210 -23.95 -7.20 -1.94
N PRO A 211 -23.43 -8.44 -1.92
CA PRO A 211 -22.27 -8.76 -1.11
C PRO A 211 -21.07 -7.93 -1.57
N LYS A 212 -20.23 -7.55 -0.62
CA LYS A 212 -18.96 -6.91 -0.92
C LYS A 212 -17.95 -7.93 -1.41
N ILE A 213 -17.04 -7.46 -2.25
CA ILE A 213 -15.85 -8.22 -2.60
C ILE A 213 -15.01 -8.42 -1.34
N SER A 214 -14.73 -9.67 -1.00
CA SER A 214 -13.98 -10.01 0.20
C SER A 214 -12.47 -9.93 -0.01
N TYR A 215 -11.73 -9.77 1.08
CA TYR A 215 -10.28 -9.87 1.07
C TYR A 215 -9.80 -11.22 0.51
N ALA A 216 -10.50 -12.32 0.83
CA ALA A 216 -10.14 -13.66 0.35
C ALA A 216 -10.24 -13.79 -1.17
N GLN A 217 -11.24 -13.17 -1.80
CA GLN A 217 -11.37 -13.13 -3.27
C GLN A 217 -10.21 -12.35 -3.90
N MET A 218 -9.88 -11.18 -3.34
CA MET A 218 -8.74 -10.36 -3.79
C MET A 218 -7.42 -11.12 -3.66
N LEU A 219 -7.20 -11.77 -2.52
CA LEU A 219 -6.00 -12.55 -2.24
C LEU A 219 -5.90 -13.77 -3.16
N SER A 220 -7.01 -14.45 -3.44
CA SER A 220 -7.06 -15.58 -4.38
C SER A 220 -6.65 -15.15 -5.81
N ALA A 221 -7.09 -13.97 -6.25
CA ALA A 221 -6.65 -13.41 -7.54
C ALA A 221 -5.14 -13.15 -7.59
N ILE A 222 -4.55 -12.64 -6.49
CA ILE A 222 -3.09 -12.41 -6.38
C ILE A 222 -2.32 -13.75 -6.34
N ASN A 223 -2.81 -14.73 -5.57
CA ASN A 223 -2.17 -16.04 -5.45
C ASN A 223 -2.20 -16.84 -6.75
N SER A 224 -3.25 -16.66 -7.56
CA SER A 224 -3.36 -17.22 -8.91
C SER A 224 -2.66 -16.38 -9.98
N LYS A 225 -1.96 -15.30 -9.60
CA LYS A 225 -1.29 -14.35 -10.50
C LYS A 225 -2.20 -13.79 -11.61
N ASN A 226 -3.49 -13.62 -11.30
CA ASN A 226 -4.50 -13.20 -12.25
C ASN A 226 -4.83 -11.71 -12.09
N SER A 227 -3.98 -10.87 -12.66
CA SER A 227 -4.09 -9.40 -12.60
C SER A 227 -5.40 -8.87 -13.20
N ARG A 228 -5.95 -9.53 -14.24
CA ARG A 228 -7.26 -9.17 -14.82
C ARG A 228 -8.41 -9.42 -13.85
N SER A 229 -8.39 -10.56 -13.16
CA SER A 229 -9.36 -10.88 -12.12
C SER A 229 -9.25 -9.88 -10.96
N LEU A 230 -8.03 -9.60 -10.50
CA LEU A 230 -7.78 -8.60 -9.47
C LEU A 230 -8.32 -7.21 -9.86
N GLU A 231 -8.04 -6.74 -11.07
CA GLU A 231 -8.56 -5.46 -11.57
C GLU A 231 -10.09 -5.44 -11.64
N SER A 232 -10.71 -6.53 -12.12
CA SER A 232 -12.17 -6.67 -12.16
C SER A 232 -12.77 -6.60 -10.75
N LEU A 233 -12.17 -7.29 -9.78
CA LEU A 233 -12.60 -7.28 -8.39
C LEU A 233 -12.50 -5.88 -7.77
N ILE A 234 -11.42 -5.12 -8.03
CA ILE A 234 -11.27 -3.73 -7.57
C ILE A 234 -12.36 -2.85 -8.21
N ARG A 235 -12.61 -2.97 -9.51
CA ARG A 235 -13.68 -2.22 -10.21
C ARG A 235 -15.07 -2.53 -9.66
N GLN A 236 -15.28 -3.72 -9.13
CA GLN A 236 -16.53 -4.14 -8.50
C GLN A 236 -16.66 -3.73 -7.02
N GLY A 237 -15.71 -2.98 -6.47
CA GLY A 237 -15.73 -2.52 -5.08
C GLY A 237 -14.84 -3.31 -4.13
N GLY A 238 -13.90 -4.12 -4.64
CA GLY A 238 -12.82 -4.68 -3.84
C GLY A 238 -11.91 -3.59 -3.30
N ASN A 239 -11.50 -3.72 -2.03
CA ASN A 239 -10.58 -2.77 -1.39
C ASN A 239 -9.12 -3.11 -1.78
N PRO A 240 -8.44 -2.30 -2.62
CA PRO A 240 -7.04 -2.55 -2.97
C PRO A 240 -6.09 -2.21 -1.81
N PHE A 241 -6.54 -1.43 -0.83
CA PHE A 241 -5.79 -1.01 0.35
C PHE A 241 -5.84 -2.00 1.50
N SER A 242 -6.48 -3.17 1.32
CA SER A 242 -6.47 -4.21 2.34
C SER A 242 -5.02 -4.62 2.65
N ALA A 243 -4.75 -4.77 3.95
CA ALA A 243 -3.42 -5.13 4.43
C ALA A 243 -2.88 -6.36 3.70
N ASN A 244 -1.57 -6.38 3.47
CA ASN A 244 -0.81 -7.48 2.88
C ASN A 244 -1.08 -7.82 1.40
N LEU A 245 -2.07 -7.23 0.71
CA LEU A 245 -2.26 -7.52 -0.73
C LEU A 245 -1.00 -7.21 -1.56
N MET A 246 -0.43 -6.01 -1.37
CA MET A 246 0.81 -5.61 -2.04
C MET A 246 1.99 -6.52 -1.65
N GLN A 247 2.15 -6.83 -0.37
CA GLN A 247 3.22 -7.71 0.10
C GLN A 247 3.11 -9.13 -0.46
N THR A 248 1.90 -9.67 -0.59
CA THR A 248 1.66 -10.97 -1.20
C THR A 248 2.01 -10.94 -2.69
N ALA A 249 1.60 -9.89 -3.41
CA ALA A 249 1.98 -9.73 -4.82
C ALA A 249 3.51 -9.65 -5.01
N ILE A 250 4.20 -8.96 -4.09
CA ILE A 250 5.67 -8.91 -4.04
C ILE A 250 6.30 -10.29 -3.77
N ARG A 251 5.81 -11.01 -2.76
CA ARG A 251 6.30 -12.38 -2.45
C ARG A 251 6.07 -13.35 -3.60
N ASN A 252 4.99 -13.17 -4.34
CA ASN A 252 4.67 -13.98 -5.53
C ASN A 252 5.51 -13.59 -6.76
N ASN A 253 6.33 -12.54 -6.66
CA ASN A 253 7.07 -11.93 -7.75
C ASN A 253 6.16 -11.60 -8.96
N ASP A 254 4.96 -11.08 -8.70
CA ASP A 254 3.95 -10.77 -9.72
C ASP A 254 3.87 -9.27 -10.00
N ILE A 255 4.65 -8.81 -10.99
CA ILE A 255 4.69 -7.42 -11.43
C ILE A 255 3.32 -6.94 -11.93
N ALA A 256 2.52 -7.81 -12.56
CA ALA A 256 1.24 -7.41 -13.13
C ALA A 256 0.23 -7.07 -12.01
N CYS A 257 0.15 -7.89 -10.96
CA CYS A 257 -0.69 -7.56 -9.80
C CYS A 257 -0.19 -6.33 -9.05
N ILE A 258 1.13 -6.14 -8.90
CA ILE A 258 1.71 -4.94 -8.29
C ILE A 258 1.31 -3.68 -9.08
N ASN A 259 1.42 -3.72 -10.41
CA ASN A 259 1.04 -2.59 -11.26
C ASN A 259 -0.45 -2.28 -11.17
N VAL A 260 -1.31 -3.31 -11.07
CA VAL A 260 -2.75 -3.10 -10.83
C VAL A 260 -2.97 -2.41 -9.48
N LEU A 261 -2.35 -2.90 -8.40
CA LEU A 261 -2.51 -2.28 -7.07
C LEU A 261 -2.00 -0.83 -7.06
N GLY A 262 -0.83 -0.55 -7.66
CA GLY A 262 -0.28 0.80 -7.80
C GLY A 262 -1.17 1.72 -8.64
N LYS A 263 -1.71 1.21 -9.77
CA LYS A 263 -2.69 1.93 -10.62
C LYS A 263 -3.93 2.37 -9.85
N TYR A 264 -4.36 1.58 -8.86
CA TYR A 264 -5.50 1.90 -7.99
C TYR A 264 -5.09 2.63 -6.69
N GLY A 265 -3.91 3.24 -6.67
CA GLY A 265 -3.49 4.19 -5.64
C GLY A 265 -2.85 3.59 -4.39
N VAL A 266 -2.53 2.29 -4.38
CA VAL A 266 -1.85 1.66 -3.23
C VAL A 266 -0.46 2.27 -3.08
N ILE A 267 -0.25 2.99 -1.97
CA ILE A 267 1.02 3.63 -1.63
C ILE A 267 2.07 2.56 -1.31
N ILE A 268 3.26 2.70 -1.87
CA ILE A 268 4.40 1.82 -1.59
C ILE A 268 5.05 2.24 -0.27
N SER A 269 4.86 1.43 0.78
CA SER A 269 5.48 1.66 2.09
C SER A 269 6.90 1.08 2.19
N SER A 270 7.66 1.52 3.21
CA SER A 270 8.96 0.92 3.57
C SER A 270 8.85 -0.59 3.82
N GLN A 271 7.75 -1.06 4.40
CA GLN A 271 7.52 -2.49 4.58
C GLN A 271 7.40 -3.25 3.26
N ASN A 272 6.78 -2.64 2.24
CA ASN A 272 6.68 -3.24 0.91
C ASN A 272 8.07 -3.34 0.25
N MET A 273 8.88 -2.27 0.34
CA MET A 273 10.25 -2.27 -0.19
C MET A 273 11.15 -3.28 0.53
N SER A 274 11.11 -3.33 1.87
CA SER A 274 11.82 -4.33 2.67
C SER A 274 11.41 -5.76 2.32
N THR A 275 10.11 -5.98 2.05
CA THR A 275 9.60 -7.27 1.57
C THR A 275 10.17 -7.62 0.20
N ALA A 276 10.26 -6.65 -0.73
CA ALA A 276 10.85 -6.86 -2.04
C ALA A 276 12.34 -7.20 -1.94
N ILE A 277 13.11 -6.46 -1.14
CA ILE A 277 14.54 -6.73 -0.93
C ILE A 277 14.77 -8.17 -0.45
N LYS A 278 13.93 -8.65 0.48
CA LYS A 278 14.05 -9.99 1.05
C LYS A 278 13.64 -11.12 0.09
N TYR A 279 12.53 -10.96 -0.62
CA TYR A 279 11.90 -12.08 -1.35
C TYR A 279 11.96 -11.94 -2.88
N ALA A 280 12.07 -10.73 -3.40
CA ALA A 280 12.01 -10.45 -4.84
C ALA A 280 12.81 -9.17 -5.19
N PRO A 281 14.16 -9.15 -4.99
CA PRO A 281 14.95 -7.92 -5.06
C PRO A 281 14.88 -7.22 -6.44
N GLY A 282 14.66 -7.98 -7.52
CA GLY A 282 14.43 -7.44 -8.86
C GLY A 282 13.18 -6.55 -8.99
N MET A 283 12.23 -6.64 -8.05
CA MET A 283 11.01 -5.82 -8.05
C MET A 283 11.22 -4.42 -7.47
N LEU A 284 12.34 -4.15 -6.79
CA LEU A 284 12.52 -2.86 -6.12
C LEU A 284 12.42 -1.70 -7.12
N GLY A 285 12.95 -1.87 -8.34
CA GLY A 285 12.83 -0.86 -9.40
C GLY A 285 11.37 -0.56 -9.76
N THR A 286 10.53 -1.58 -9.89
CA THR A 286 9.09 -1.42 -10.13
C THR A 286 8.42 -0.67 -8.99
N LEU A 287 8.73 -1.01 -7.74
CA LEU A 287 8.16 -0.34 -6.57
C LEU A 287 8.55 1.13 -6.49
N ILE A 288 9.79 1.47 -6.84
CA ILE A 288 10.26 2.86 -6.90
C ILE A 288 9.55 3.62 -8.02
N ASN A 289 9.37 3.00 -9.19
CA ASN A 289 8.62 3.60 -10.31
C ASN A 289 7.14 3.85 -9.96
N LEU A 290 6.58 3.08 -9.02
CA LEU A 290 5.24 3.28 -8.46
C LEU A 290 5.22 4.29 -7.29
N GLY A 291 6.30 5.03 -7.06
CA GLY A 291 6.39 6.08 -6.03
C GLY A 291 6.98 5.63 -4.70
N GLY A 292 7.55 4.42 -4.61
CA GLY A 292 8.34 4.00 -3.46
C GLY A 292 9.62 4.82 -3.33
N ILE A 293 9.93 5.29 -2.12
CA ILE A 293 11.14 6.08 -1.84
C ILE A 293 12.03 5.25 -0.92
N PRO A 294 13.14 4.66 -1.42
CA PRO A 294 14.02 3.88 -0.57
C PRO A 294 14.66 4.80 0.47
N GLY A 295 14.84 4.29 1.69
CA GLY A 295 15.52 5.01 2.76
C GLY A 295 16.63 4.19 3.39
N ARG A 296 17.02 4.60 4.59
CA ARG A 296 18.06 3.98 5.39
C ARG A 296 17.83 2.48 5.62
N ASN A 297 16.59 2.08 5.92
CA ASN A 297 16.25 0.70 6.25
C ASN A 297 16.37 -0.22 5.03
N GLU A 298 15.96 0.25 3.86
CA GLU A 298 16.11 -0.46 2.60
C GLU A 298 17.60 -0.64 2.25
N LEU A 299 18.43 0.40 2.46
CA LEU A 299 19.87 0.29 2.25
C LEU A 299 20.50 -0.73 3.21
N LEU A 300 20.15 -0.70 4.49
CA LEU A 300 20.63 -1.67 5.47
C LEU A 300 20.22 -3.10 5.08
N ALA A 301 18.97 -3.31 4.68
CA ALA A 301 18.50 -4.63 4.23
C ALA A 301 19.25 -5.11 2.97
N ALA A 302 19.55 -4.22 2.04
CA ALA A 302 20.35 -4.54 0.85
C ALA A 302 21.79 -4.92 1.23
N VAL A 303 22.42 -4.19 2.16
CA VAL A 303 23.74 -4.53 2.72
C VAL A 303 23.73 -5.89 3.40
N GLN A 304 22.71 -6.18 4.22
CA GLN A 304 22.55 -7.47 4.88
C GLN A 304 22.31 -8.63 3.91
N SER A 305 21.79 -8.35 2.71
CA SER A 305 21.65 -9.34 1.65
C SER A 305 22.96 -9.61 0.88
N GLY A 306 23.97 -8.74 0.99
CA GLY A 306 25.22 -8.83 0.22
C GLY A 306 25.06 -8.55 -1.29
N ASN A 307 23.90 -8.02 -1.71
CA ASN A 307 23.62 -7.77 -3.12
C ASN A 307 24.17 -6.40 -3.56
N GLY A 308 25.40 -6.39 -4.07
CA GLY A 308 26.08 -5.17 -4.54
C GLY A 308 25.31 -4.37 -5.59
N ASN A 309 24.58 -5.03 -6.49
CA ASN A 309 23.74 -4.35 -7.49
C ASN A 309 22.58 -3.60 -6.84
N LEU A 310 21.94 -4.23 -5.85
CA LEU A 310 20.84 -3.63 -5.10
C LEU A 310 21.31 -2.44 -4.25
N ILE A 311 22.48 -2.58 -3.61
CA ILE A 311 23.12 -1.50 -2.85
C ILE A 311 23.38 -0.30 -3.77
N ASN A 312 24.07 -0.52 -4.91
CA ASN A 312 24.34 0.53 -5.88
C ASN A 312 23.06 1.17 -6.42
N PHE A 313 22.03 0.37 -6.67
CA PHE A 313 20.73 0.88 -7.11
C PHE A 313 20.10 1.80 -6.07
N ILE A 314 20.05 1.40 -4.79
CA ILE A 314 19.51 2.24 -3.70
C ILE A 314 20.32 3.53 -3.52
N LEU A 315 21.67 3.43 -3.52
CA LEU A 315 22.55 4.59 -3.44
C LEU A 315 22.34 5.54 -4.63
N SER A 316 22.07 5.01 -5.83
CA SER A 316 21.77 5.83 -7.01
C SER A 316 20.47 6.64 -6.89
N LYS A 317 19.60 6.29 -5.93
CA LYS A 317 18.39 7.07 -5.59
C LYS A 317 18.64 8.13 -4.51
N GLY A 318 19.90 8.39 -4.16
CA GLY A 318 20.29 9.45 -3.24
C GLY A 318 20.29 9.07 -1.76
N VAL A 319 20.07 7.78 -1.44
CA VAL A 319 20.16 7.32 -0.05
C VAL A 319 21.61 7.39 0.40
N GLN A 320 21.86 8.14 1.47
CA GLN A 320 23.19 8.26 2.06
C GLN A 320 23.40 7.11 3.06
N PRO A 321 24.51 6.36 2.97
CA PRO A 321 24.86 5.43 4.04
C PRO A 321 25.24 6.18 5.32
N ASP A 322 25.15 5.49 6.45
CA ASP A 322 25.69 5.96 7.72
C ASP A 322 26.76 4.99 8.25
N ALA A 323 27.48 5.42 9.29
CA ALA A 323 28.52 4.60 9.91
C ALA A 323 28.00 3.26 10.42
N ALA A 324 26.73 3.17 10.86
CA ALA A 324 26.15 1.93 11.36
C ALA A 324 25.93 0.90 10.24
N ILE A 325 25.51 1.32 9.06
CA ILE A 325 25.38 0.45 7.88
C ILE A 325 26.73 -0.10 7.44
N ILE A 326 27.76 0.75 7.43
CA ILE A 326 29.13 0.33 7.06
C ILE A 326 29.69 -0.62 8.11
N TYR A 327 29.50 -0.31 9.40
CA TYR A 327 29.91 -1.18 10.49
C TYR A 327 29.29 -2.58 10.39
N ASP A 328 28.04 -2.69 9.95
CA ASP A 328 27.39 -3.99 9.70
C ASP A 328 28.08 -4.76 8.55
N ALA A 329 28.45 -4.08 7.47
CA ALA A 329 29.21 -4.67 6.36
C ALA A 329 30.62 -5.15 6.81
N ILE A 330 31.30 -4.35 7.64
CA ILE A 330 32.59 -4.70 8.25
C ILE A 330 32.41 -5.95 9.13
N LYS A 331 31.44 -5.98 10.04
CA LYS A 331 31.14 -7.16 10.88
C LYS A 331 30.94 -8.46 10.09
N ARG A 332 30.43 -8.34 8.87
CA ARG A 332 30.17 -9.47 7.96
C ARG A 332 31.35 -9.81 7.05
N LYS A 333 32.48 -9.12 7.15
CA LYS A 333 33.66 -9.26 6.26
C LYS A 333 33.33 -9.00 4.78
N ASP A 334 32.29 -8.22 4.50
CA ASP A 334 31.87 -7.93 3.13
C ASP A 334 32.65 -6.74 2.56
N LYS A 335 33.90 -7.01 2.16
CA LYS A 335 34.85 -6.02 1.63
C LYS A 335 34.32 -5.28 0.41
N ASN A 336 33.56 -5.96 -0.46
CA ASN A 336 33.00 -5.34 -1.66
C ASN A 336 31.93 -4.31 -1.28
N THR A 337 31.05 -4.65 -0.34
CA THR A 337 30.07 -3.70 0.19
C THR A 337 30.76 -2.54 0.89
N VAL A 338 31.78 -2.78 1.72
CA VAL A 338 32.53 -1.68 2.38
C VAL A 338 33.16 -0.74 1.34
N LYS A 339 33.79 -1.27 0.27
CA LYS A 339 34.33 -0.45 -0.83
C LYS A 339 33.25 0.41 -1.49
N ILE A 340 32.09 -0.18 -1.83
CA ILE A 340 30.96 0.54 -2.44
C ILE A 340 30.47 1.68 -1.54
N LEU A 341 30.37 1.44 -0.24
CA LEU A 341 29.87 2.44 0.71
C LEU A 341 30.88 3.55 0.97
N VAL A 342 32.18 3.22 1.11
CA VAL A 342 33.26 4.20 1.29
C VAL A 342 33.42 5.12 0.07
N GLN A 343 33.22 4.61 -1.14
CA GLN A 343 33.23 5.42 -2.37
C GLN A 343 32.17 6.54 -2.39
N ARG A 344 31.20 6.52 -1.47
CA ARG A 344 30.23 7.60 -1.28
C ARG A 344 30.70 8.70 -0.33
N GLY A 345 31.98 8.68 0.08
CA GLY A 345 32.63 9.77 0.82
C GLY A 345 32.42 9.71 2.33
N ILE A 346 32.04 8.56 2.88
CA ILE A 346 31.90 8.41 4.34
C ILE A 346 33.27 8.21 4.96
N LEU A 347 33.57 9.06 5.93
CA LEU A 347 34.76 8.93 6.76
C LEU A 347 34.52 7.85 7.82
N LEU A 348 35.43 6.88 7.90
CA LEU A 348 35.40 5.85 8.94
C LEU A 348 36.29 6.24 10.11
N GLY A 349 35.95 5.75 11.30
CA GLY A 349 36.63 6.10 12.54
C GLY A 349 37.32 4.92 13.21
N THR A 350 37.73 5.17 14.46
CA THR A 350 38.42 4.23 15.34
C THR A 350 37.61 2.95 15.57
N LYS A 351 36.27 3.06 15.64
CA LYS A 351 35.38 1.92 15.90
C LYS A 351 35.43 0.90 14.77
N GLU A 352 35.30 1.37 13.52
CA GLU A 352 35.36 0.54 12.32
C GLU A 352 36.73 -0.11 12.16
N LEU A 353 37.80 0.64 12.42
CA LEU A 353 39.17 0.14 12.36
C LEU A 353 39.45 -0.93 13.42
N THR A 354 38.97 -0.72 14.65
CA THR A 354 39.08 -1.71 15.73
C THR A 354 38.43 -3.03 15.35
N GLU A 355 37.24 -2.97 14.73
CA GLU A 355 36.52 -4.17 14.31
C GLU A 355 37.25 -4.89 13.15
N ALA A 356 37.80 -4.15 12.19
CA ALA A 356 38.62 -4.73 11.12
C ALA A 356 39.89 -5.43 11.66
N ILE A 357 40.55 -4.84 12.67
CA ILE A 357 41.70 -5.45 13.37
C ILE A 357 41.29 -6.75 14.06
N LYS A 358 40.18 -6.75 14.83
CA LYS A 358 39.66 -7.96 15.50
C LYS A 358 39.40 -9.10 14.51
N GLN A 359 39.01 -8.77 13.29
CA GLN A 359 38.71 -9.74 12.24
C GLN A 359 39.95 -10.32 11.56
N ASN A 360 41.14 -9.77 11.85
CA ASN A 360 42.42 -10.11 11.25
C ASN A 360 42.41 -10.00 9.71
N ASP A 361 41.72 -9.00 9.15
CA ASP A 361 41.61 -8.78 7.70
C ASP A 361 42.39 -7.51 7.29
N VAL A 362 43.61 -7.72 6.80
CA VAL A 362 44.53 -6.64 6.39
C VAL A 362 43.97 -5.79 5.25
N GLU A 363 43.23 -6.41 4.32
CA GLU A 363 42.62 -5.66 3.22
C GLU A 363 41.53 -4.73 3.76
N LEU A 364 40.68 -5.24 4.66
CA LEU A 364 39.65 -4.43 5.31
C LEU A 364 40.24 -3.29 6.15
N ILE A 365 41.30 -3.55 6.90
CA ILE A 365 42.05 -2.54 7.67
C ILE A 365 42.55 -1.43 6.73
N ASN A 366 43.14 -1.79 5.60
CA ASN A 366 43.62 -0.82 4.61
C ASN A 366 42.48 -0.01 4.00
N ILE A 367 41.34 -0.63 3.68
CA ILE A 367 40.15 0.09 3.19
C ILE A 367 39.69 1.12 4.23
N VAL A 368 39.61 0.72 5.50
CA VAL A 368 39.15 1.58 6.59
C VAL A 368 40.13 2.74 6.84
N MET A 369 41.45 2.49 6.88
CA MET A 369 42.43 3.56 7.01
C MET A 369 42.45 4.51 5.80
N ASN A 370 42.29 3.98 4.59
CA ASN A 370 42.20 4.81 3.37
C ASN A 370 40.95 5.70 3.35
N SER A 371 39.91 5.33 4.08
CA SER A 371 38.70 6.16 4.24
C SER A 371 38.80 7.21 5.35
N GLY A 372 39.97 7.38 5.97
CA GLY A 372 40.24 8.43 6.95
C GLY A 372 40.39 7.95 8.40
N ALA A 373 40.23 6.66 8.68
CA ALA A 373 40.45 6.15 10.03
C ALA A 373 41.95 6.20 10.39
N VAL A 374 42.26 6.84 11.52
CA VAL A 374 43.64 6.96 12.02
C VAL A 374 43.89 5.89 13.09
N PRO A 375 44.92 5.05 12.96
CA PRO A 375 45.25 4.08 14.00
C PRO A 375 45.84 4.77 15.23
N SER A 376 45.64 4.17 16.41
CA SER A 376 46.27 4.62 17.66
C SER A 376 47.47 3.75 18.02
N GLN A 377 48.37 4.28 18.87
CA GLN A 377 49.47 3.49 19.43
C GLN A 377 48.98 2.23 20.15
N ALA A 378 47.88 2.32 20.88
CA ALA A 378 47.28 1.19 21.57
C ALA A 378 46.87 0.06 20.60
N MET A 379 46.33 0.40 19.42
CA MET A 379 46.02 -0.59 18.38
C MET A 379 47.28 -1.27 17.83
N LEU A 380 48.34 -0.49 17.60
CA LEU A 380 49.62 -1.02 17.15
C LEU A 380 50.21 -1.98 18.19
N ILE A 381 50.29 -1.55 19.45
CA ILE A 381 50.79 -2.35 20.58
C ILE A 381 49.98 -3.65 20.70
N GLN A 382 48.65 -3.58 20.65
CA GLN A 382 47.79 -4.76 20.72
C GLN A 382 48.05 -5.73 19.56
N ALA A 383 48.24 -5.24 18.34
CA ALA A 383 48.57 -6.08 17.18
C ALA A 383 49.92 -6.80 17.36
N ILE A 384 50.90 -6.14 17.98
CA ILE A 384 52.21 -6.74 18.30
C ILE A 384 52.06 -7.83 19.36
N GLN A 385 51.37 -7.53 20.48
CA GLN A 385 51.15 -8.47 21.58
C GLN A 385 50.40 -9.72 21.14
N THR A 386 49.41 -9.57 20.25
CA THR A 386 48.64 -10.67 19.66
C THR A 386 49.34 -11.35 18.48
N LYS A 387 50.60 -10.99 18.21
CA LYS A 387 51.45 -11.54 17.13
C LYS A 387 50.87 -11.39 15.73
N GLN A 388 50.01 -10.38 15.52
CA GLN A 388 49.43 -10.02 14.22
C GLN A 388 50.39 -9.10 13.46
N PHE A 389 51.59 -9.58 13.14
CA PHE A 389 52.69 -8.75 12.66
C PHE A 389 52.40 -8.04 11.32
N THR A 390 51.63 -8.67 10.42
CA THR A 390 51.19 -8.02 9.17
C THR A 390 50.29 -6.81 9.46
N ILE A 391 49.42 -6.90 10.46
CA ILE A 391 48.57 -5.79 10.91
C ILE A 391 49.42 -4.73 11.58
N ALA A 392 50.31 -5.10 12.51
CA ALA A 392 51.23 -4.16 13.13
C ALA A 392 52.03 -3.37 12.07
N GLY A 393 52.51 -4.06 11.03
CA GLY A 393 53.16 -3.45 9.88
C GLY A 393 52.25 -2.45 9.13
N ALA A 394 50.99 -2.81 8.87
CA ALA A 394 50.03 -1.92 8.22
C ALA A 394 49.71 -0.67 9.07
N LEU A 395 49.57 -0.82 10.39
CA LEU A 395 49.28 0.28 11.31
C LEU A 395 50.49 1.22 11.45
N ALA A 396 51.71 0.69 11.63
CA ALA A 396 52.94 1.47 11.73
C ALA A 396 53.34 2.17 10.42
N ASN A 397 52.71 1.85 9.29
CA ASN A 397 52.84 2.66 8.07
C ASN A 397 52.00 3.95 8.09
N ARG A 398 51.10 4.11 9.07
CA ARG A 398 50.19 5.26 9.19
C ARG A 398 50.45 6.14 10.41
N ILE A 399 51.26 5.67 11.35
CA ILE A 399 51.67 6.39 12.56
C ILE A 399 53.15 6.17 12.82
N THR A 400 53.80 7.16 13.43
CA THR A 400 55.16 7.01 13.97
C THR A 400 55.09 6.15 15.24
N PRO A 401 55.69 4.95 15.31
CA PRO A 401 55.60 4.12 16.49
C PRO A 401 56.34 4.72 17.69
N GLU A 402 55.79 4.52 18.89
CA GLU A 402 56.41 4.97 20.13
C GLU A 402 57.29 3.89 20.78
N HIS A 403 58.07 4.29 21.80
CA HIS A 403 58.93 3.41 22.59
C HIS A 403 58.22 2.12 23.06
N ALA A 404 56.95 2.22 23.49
CA ALA A 404 56.18 1.07 23.94
C ALA A 404 55.99 0.00 22.84
N ALA A 405 55.88 0.40 21.57
CA ALA A 405 55.80 -0.57 20.46
C ALA A 405 57.13 -1.32 20.28
N LEU A 406 58.28 -0.66 20.48
CA LEU A 406 59.60 -1.30 20.47
C LEU A 406 59.76 -2.27 21.63
N GLN A 407 59.35 -1.88 22.84
CA GLN A 407 59.34 -2.76 24.01
C GLN A 407 58.55 -4.03 23.74
N GLU A 408 57.36 -3.91 23.15
CA GLU A 408 56.53 -5.08 22.85
C GLU A 408 57.10 -5.94 21.73
N ALA A 409 57.73 -5.34 20.71
CA ALA A 409 58.44 -6.11 19.67
C ALA A 409 59.62 -6.92 20.25
N ALA A 410 60.34 -6.37 21.23
CA ALA A 410 61.38 -7.08 21.98
C ALA A 410 60.80 -8.18 22.89
N ASN A 411 59.68 -7.91 23.57
CA ASN A 411 58.99 -8.91 24.40
C ASN A 411 58.58 -10.15 23.59
N VAL A 412 58.02 -9.94 22.39
CA VAL A 412 57.64 -11.05 21.48
C VAL A 412 58.82 -11.60 20.68
N ASN A 413 60.04 -11.11 20.95
CA ASN A 413 61.30 -11.52 20.34
C ASN A 413 61.32 -11.47 18.79
N ASN A 414 60.66 -10.46 18.20
CA ASN A 414 60.56 -10.33 16.74
C ASN A 414 61.50 -9.23 16.22
N SER A 415 62.71 -9.64 15.82
CA SER A 415 63.75 -8.72 15.35
C SER A 415 63.38 -7.98 14.06
N SER A 416 62.71 -8.65 13.13
CA SER A 416 62.25 -8.05 11.86
C SER A 416 61.25 -6.93 12.11
N LEU A 417 60.30 -7.13 13.02
CA LEU A 417 59.34 -6.11 13.41
C LEU A 417 60.03 -4.96 14.17
N PHE A 418 60.94 -5.27 15.10
CA PHE A 418 61.69 -4.26 15.83
C PHE A 418 62.48 -3.34 14.89
N LYS A 419 63.19 -3.92 13.92
CA LYS A 419 63.88 -3.20 12.83
C LYS A 419 62.92 -2.37 11.98
N PHE A 420 61.76 -2.92 11.65
CA PHE A 420 60.76 -2.18 10.89
C PHE A 420 60.23 -0.97 11.67
N LEU A 421 59.91 -1.12 12.96
CA LEU A 421 59.41 -0.03 13.80
C LEU A 421 60.45 1.09 13.98
N THR A 422 61.71 0.74 14.22
CA THR A 422 62.82 1.73 14.27
C THR A 422 63.00 2.44 12.93
N SER A 423 62.89 1.72 11.80
CA SER A 423 62.90 2.35 10.46
C SER A 423 61.72 3.32 10.21
N LYS A 424 60.64 3.21 10.99
CA LYS A 424 59.49 4.13 10.97
C LYS A 424 59.64 5.31 11.93
N GLY A 425 60.82 5.50 12.51
CA GLY A 425 61.16 6.62 13.38
C GLY A 425 60.89 6.37 14.86
N ALA A 426 60.65 5.13 15.27
CA ALA A 426 60.55 4.80 16.68
C ALA A 426 61.92 4.90 17.36
N VAL A 427 61.99 5.58 18.50
CA VAL A 427 63.22 5.80 19.27
C VAL A 427 63.06 5.20 20.68
N LEU A 428 64.15 4.63 21.21
CA LEU A 428 64.19 4.17 22.59
C LEU A 428 64.30 5.35 23.56
N THR A 429 63.50 5.33 24.63
CA THR A 429 63.60 6.30 25.74
C THR A 429 64.25 5.71 26.99
N ASN A 430 64.48 4.39 27.01
CA ASN A 430 65.19 3.65 28.04
C ASN A 430 65.67 2.28 27.49
N ASN A 431 66.49 1.58 28.27
CA ASN A 431 67.09 0.30 27.90
C ASN A 431 66.22 -0.95 28.15
N ILE A 432 64.96 -0.83 28.59
CA ILE A 432 64.09 -2.00 28.84
C ILE A 432 64.01 -2.94 27.62
N PRO A 433 63.81 -2.44 26.38
CA PRO A 433 63.74 -3.32 25.20
C PRO A 433 65.08 -3.99 24.89
N ILE A 434 66.20 -3.34 25.21
CA ILE A 434 67.55 -3.89 25.04
C ILE A 434 67.82 -5.00 26.06
N ASN A 435 67.54 -4.76 27.33
CA ASN A 435 67.70 -5.77 28.38
C ASN A 435 66.86 -7.01 28.04
N LYS A 436 65.64 -6.80 27.54
CA LYS A 436 64.79 -7.89 27.07
C LYS A 436 65.40 -8.67 25.89
N ALA A 437 66.11 -8.01 25.00
CA ALA A 437 66.82 -8.65 23.90
C ALA A 437 67.99 -9.51 24.40
N ILE A 438 68.73 -9.04 25.41
CA ILE A 438 69.81 -9.80 26.07
C ILE A 438 69.25 -11.05 26.73
N ASP A 439 68.18 -10.92 27.52
CA ASP A 439 67.49 -12.05 28.16
C ASP A 439 67.03 -13.10 27.14
N ASN A 440 66.59 -12.64 25.96
CA ASN A 440 66.13 -13.50 24.86
C ASN A 440 67.28 -13.97 23.94
N ASN A 441 68.54 -13.63 24.24
CA ASN A 441 69.72 -13.87 23.40
C ASN A 441 69.54 -13.40 21.93
N ASN A 442 68.89 -12.25 21.73
CA ASN A 442 68.60 -11.69 20.42
C ASN A 442 69.55 -10.53 20.08
N ALA A 443 70.72 -10.88 19.55
CA ALA A 443 71.75 -9.92 19.13
C ALA A 443 71.25 -8.90 18.09
N GLU A 444 70.28 -9.28 17.27
CA GLU A 444 69.74 -8.41 16.21
C GLU A 444 68.91 -7.25 16.79
N ILE A 445 68.07 -7.52 17.80
CA ILE A 445 67.33 -6.49 18.53
C ILE A 445 68.29 -5.63 19.35
N LEU A 446 69.26 -6.23 20.04
CA LEU A 446 70.31 -5.51 20.79
C LEU A 446 71.02 -4.50 19.90
N GLN A 447 71.57 -4.95 18.76
CA GLN A 447 72.29 -4.10 17.82
C GLN A 447 71.42 -2.97 17.25
N THR A 448 70.17 -3.29 16.88
CA THR A 448 69.22 -2.31 16.35
C THR A 448 68.83 -1.28 17.41
N GLY A 449 68.62 -1.72 18.66
CA GLY A 449 68.25 -0.88 19.80
C GLY A 449 69.35 0.11 20.16
N LEU A 450 70.60 -0.33 20.24
CA LEU A 450 71.75 0.55 20.48
C LEU A 450 71.89 1.63 19.39
N SER A 451 71.56 1.29 18.15
CA SER A 451 71.57 2.24 17.03
C SER A 451 70.36 3.20 17.01
N SER A 452 69.35 2.96 17.85
CA SER A 452 68.06 3.67 17.86
C SER A 452 67.76 4.36 19.21
N GLY A 453 68.81 4.81 19.90
CA GLY A 453 68.69 5.58 21.15
C GLY A 453 68.96 4.81 22.44
N GLY A 454 69.39 3.55 22.36
CA GLY A 454 69.81 2.77 23.53
C GLY A 454 71.18 3.18 24.07
N ASN A 455 71.36 3.07 25.39
CA ASN A 455 72.63 3.38 26.04
C ASN A 455 73.52 2.12 26.18
N ALA A 456 74.67 2.10 25.51
CA ALA A 456 75.60 0.97 25.56
C ALA A 456 76.26 0.74 26.94
N THR A 457 76.27 1.74 27.84
CA THR A 457 76.90 1.59 29.17
C THR A 457 76.01 0.87 30.19
N GLU A 458 74.74 0.64 29.84
CA GLU A 458 73.71 0.05 30.70
C GLU A 458 73.21 -1.31 30.16
N ALA A 459 73.75 -1.76 29.04
CA ALA A 459 73.41 -3.00 28.33
C ALA A 459 74.61 -3.95 28.39
#